data_AF-A0A1Y3MGJ5-F1
#
_entry.id   AF-A0A1Y3MGJ5-F1
#
_cell.length_a   1.000
_cell.length_b   1.000
_cell.length_c   1.000
_cell.angle_alpha   90.00
_cell.angle_beta   90.00
_cell.angle_gamma   90.00
#
_symmetry.space_group_name_H-M   'P 1'
#
loop_
_entity.id
_entity.type
_entity.pdbx_description
1 polymer ?
#
loop_
_entity_poly.entity_id
_entity_poly.type
_entity_poly.pdbx_seq_one_letter_code
_entity_poly.pdbx_strand_id
1 'polypeptide(L)'
;MLERFKTWSNSTLYIWLIPILFAFHNAEEYYFFPEMKYFQPIRMEENAGQKQYFFIALCLLTSIVFLLVCIHSIFKKKVTLYILLVIQAMIFMNGLFHITGAILTERYVPGLVTAVIFIIPFSLFWFRKGIRNDWWELKHVIVSCIAGVLLLFPVIVGILLFSKMIVS
;
A
#
# COMPACT_ATOMS: atom_id res chain seq x y z
N MET A 1 31.99 -0.64 -12.62
CA MET A 1 30.60 -0.13 -12.66
C MET A 1 29.57 -1.23 -12.97
N LEU A 2 29.90 -2.24 -13.80
CA LEU A 2 29.03 -3.40 -14.09
C LEU A 2 28.89 -4.39 -12.92
N GLU A 3 29.86 -4.46 -12.01
CA GLU A 3 29.80 -5.38 -10.86
C GLU A 3 28.75 -4.98 -9.80
N ARG A 4 28.35 -3.70 -9.74
CA ARG A 4 27.38 -3.20 -8.75
C ARG A 4 25.94 -3.68 -9.02
N PHE A 5 25.67 -4.22 -10.22
CA PHE A 5 24.40 -4.86 -10.57
C PHE A 5 24.37 -6.37 -10.28
N LYS A 6 25.52 -7.00 -9.98
CA LYS A 6 25.61 -8.46 -9.79
C LYS A 6 25.01 -8.93 -8.46
N THR A 7 24.77 -8.03 -7.51
CA THR A 7 24.11 -8.33 -6.22
C THR A 7 22.58 -8.27 -6.26
N TRP A 8 21.98 -7.85 -7.38
CA TRP A 8 20.52 -7.78 -7.54
C TRP A 8 19.83 -9.14 -7.67
N SER A 9 20.57 -10.22 -7.98
CA SER A 9 19.94 -11.50 -8.38
C SER A 9 19.29 -12.29 -7.25
N ASN A 10 19.62 -12.04 -5.98
CA ASN A 10 19.11 -12.82 -4.85
C ASN A 10 18.05 -12.07 -4.01
N SER A 11 17.65 -10.86 -4.42
CA SER A 11 16.74 -9.97 -3.67
C SER A 11 15.29 -9.97 -4.18
N THR A 12 14.91 -10.94 -5.02
CA THR A 12 13.60 -11.02 -5.66
C THR A 12 12.47 -11.49 -4.76
N LEU A 13 12.73 -12.21 -3.66
CA LEU A 13 11.63 -12.75 -2.85
C LEU A 13 10.91 -11.65 -2.05
N TYR A 14 11.66 -10.69 -1.49
CA TYR A 14 11.09 -9.67 -0.62
C TYR A 14 10.19 -8.67 -1.35
N ILE A 15 10.46 -8.37 -2.62
CA ILE A 15 9.60 -7.48 -3.42
C ILE A 15 8.20 -8.07 -3.60
N TRP A 16 8.05 -9.40 -3.59
CA TRP A 16 6.74 -10.06 -3.67
C TRP A 16 5.95 -9.96 -2.36
N LEU A 17 6.60 -9.70 -1.23
CA LEU A 17 5.89 -9.42 0.01
C LEU A 17 5.12 -8.10 -0.05
N ILE A 18 5.54 -7.13 -0.88
CA ILE A 18 4.81 -5.86 -1.07
C ILE A 18 3.35 -6.12 -1.46
N PRO A 19 3.05 -6.76 -2.62
CA PRO A 19 1.67 -7.00 -3.03
C PRO A 19 0.96 -8.05 -2.18
N ILE A 20 1.67 -9.05 -1.64
CA ILE A 20 1.05 -10.10 -0.82
C ILE A 20 0.54 -9.52 0.51
N LEU A 21 1.37 -8.78 1.24
CA LEU A 21 0.96 -8.18 2.51
C LEU A 21 -0.09 -7.09 2.30
N PHE A 22 -0.02 -6.37 1.18
CA PHE A 22 -1.04 -5.41 0.81
C PHE A 22 -2.39 -6.08 0.46
N ALA A 23 -2.37 -7.25 -0.18
CA ALA A 23 -3.59 -8.02 -0.40
C ALA A 23 -4.24 -8.47 0.91
N PHE A 24 -3.45 -8.91 1.91
CA PHE A 24 -3.96 -9.22 3.25
C PHE A 24 -4.57 -7.99 3.93
N HIS A 25 -3.92 -6.83 3.80
CA HIS A 25 -4.44 -5.57 4.34
C HIS A 25 -5.78 -5.19 3.71
N ASN A 26 -5.87 -5.22 2.39
CA ASN A 26 -7.11 -4.95 1.66
C ASN A 26 -8.20 -5.99 1.99
N ALA A 27 -7.83 -7.26 2.22
CA ALA A 27 -8.77 -8.30 2.63
C ALA A 27 -9.36 -8.02 4.03
N GLU A 28 -8.55 -7.54 4.98
CA GLU A 28 -9.05 -7.07 6.28
C GLU A 28 -10.01 -5.89 6.11
N GLU A 29 -9.64 -4.89 5.33
CA GLU A 29 -10.50 -3.72 5.06
C GLU A 29 -11.85 -4.13 4.48
N TYR A 30 -11.86 -5.08 3.54
CA TYR A 30 -13.08 -5.60 2.94
C TYR A 30 -13.92 -6.40 3.94
N TYR A 31 -13.29 -7.31 4.67
CA TYR A 31 -13.98 -8.18 5.62
C TYR A 31 -14.68 -7.38 6.72
N PHE A 32 -13.99 -6.35 7.22
CA PHE A 32 -14.51 -5.46 8.26
C PHE A 32 -15.09 -4.15 7.72
N PHE A 33 -15.43 -4.08 6.43
CA PHE A 33 -16.07 -2.91 5.82
C PHE A 33 -17.25 -2.30 6.63
N PRO A 34 -18.14 -3.10 7.28
CA PRO A 34 -19.21 -2.55 8.11
C PRO A 34 -18.75 -1.62 9.23
N GLU A 35 -17.51 -1.78 9.71
CA GLU A 35 -16.93 -0.95 10.78
C GLU A 35 -16.39 0.39 10.26
N MET A 36 -16.27 0.58 8.94
CA MET A 36 -15.84 1.87 8.35
C MET A 36 -16.83 3.02 8.61
N LYS A 37 -18.09 2.72 8.96
CA LYS A 37 -19.12 3.72 9.31
C LYS A 37 -18.75 4.61 10.50
N TYR A 38 -17.78 4.20 11.32
CA TYR A 38 -17.28 4.96 12.46
C TYR A 38 -16.04 5.80 12.13
N PHE A 39 -15.49 5.67 10.92
CA PHE A 39 -14.20 6.22 10.55
C PHE A 39 -14.26 7.38 9.54
N GLN A 40 -15.41 7.61 8.88
CA GLN A 40 -15.53 8.67 7.86
C GLN A 40 -16.46 9.82 8.28
N PRO A 41 -16.10 11.08 7.98
CA PRO A 41 -17.01 12.23 8.13
C PRO A 41 -18.19 12.15 7.13
N ILE A 42 -18.04 11.38 6.05
CA ILE A 42 -19.09 11.09 5.08
C ILE A 42 -19.73 9.76 5.52
N ARG A 43 -20.99 9.80 5.94
CA ARG A 43 -21.79 8.59 6.17
C ARG A 43 -21.82 7.78 4.87
N MET A 44 -20.99 6.76 4.76
CA MET A 44 -21.18 5.70 3.78
C MET A 44 -22.34 4.85 4.28
N GLU A 45 -23.54 5.07 3.74
CA GLU A 45 -24.64 4.13 3.92
C GLU A 45 -24.23 2.77 3.36
N GLU A 46 -24.09 1.79 4.25
CA GLU A 46 -23.69 0.44 3.88
C GLU A 46 -24.79 -0.23 3.05
N ASN A 47 -24.77 0.00 1.73
CA ASN A 47 -25.62 -0.67 0.77
C ASN A 47 -24.79 -1.60 -0.13
N ALA A 48 -25.46 -2.58 -0.74
CA ALA A 48 -24.81 -3.59 -1.57
C ALA A 48 -23.97 -2.99 -2.71
N GLY A 49 -24.42 -1.87 -3.29
CA GLY A 49 -23.69 -1.14 -4.33
C GLY A 49 -22.35 -0.57 -3.83
N GLN A 50 -22.33 0.01 -2.63
CA GLN A 50 -21.12 0.55 -2.03
C GLN A 50 -20.07 -0.51 -1.73
N LYS A 51 -20.50 -1.63 -1.17
CA LYS A 51 -19.62 -2.76 -0.88
C LYS A 51 -19.04 -3.38 -2.15
N GLN A 52 -19.82 -3.44 -3.23
CA GLN A 52 -19.38 -4.02 -4.51
C GLN A 52 -18.28 -3.18 -5.18
N TYR A 53 -18.46 -1.86 -5.34
CA TYR A 53 -17.40 -1.06 -5.96
C TYR A 53 -16.20 -0.89 -5.02
N PHE A 54 -16.37 -0.93 -3.70
CA PHE A 54 -15.25 -0.97 -2.75
C PHE A 54 -14.41 -2.23 -2.95
N PHE A 55 -15.04 -3.40 -3.10
CA PHE A 55 -14.34 -4.65 -3.44
C PHE A 55 -13.54 -4.53 -4.75
N ILE A 56 -14.15 -3.99 -5.80
CA ILE A 56 -13.48 -3.78 -7.08
C ILE A 56 -12.29 -2.83 -6.93
N ALA A 57 -12.43 -1.75 -6.17
CA ALA A 57 -11.35 -0.80 -5.90
C ALA A 57 -10.16 -1.49 -5.22
N LEU A 58 -10.40 -2.31 -4.20
CA LEU A 58 -9.37 -3.08 -3.51
C LEU A 58 -8.69 -4.09 -4.44
N CYS A 59 -9.45 -4.80 -5.27
CA CYS A 59 -8.92 -5.71 -6.29
C CYS A 59 -8.04 -4.99 -7.31
N LEU A 60 -8.49 -3.84 -7.81
CA LEU A 60 -7.73 -3.02 -8.77
C LEU A 60 -6.43 -2.51 -8.15
N LEU A 61 -6.48 -1.95 -6.94
CA LEU A 61 -5.31 -1.42 -6.27
C LEU A 61 -4.29 -2.53 -5.99
N THR A 62 -4.75 -3.69 -5.51
CA THR A 62 -3.91 -4.88 -5.32
C THR A 62 -3.28 -5.33 -6.64
N SER A 63 -4.06 -5.40 -7.71
CA SER A 63 -3.59 -5.82 -9.04
C SER A 63 -2.56 -4.85 -9.62
N ILE A 64 -2.73 -3.54 -9.43
CA ILE A 64 -1.76 -2.52 -9.84
C ILE A 64 -0.43 -2.72 -9.11
N VAL A 65 -0.45 -2.97 -7.80
CA VAL A 65 0.78 -3.21 -7.03
C VAL A 65 1.47 -4.50 -7.50
N PHE A 66 0.71 -5.58 -7.75
CA PHE A 66 1.25 -6.81 -8.36
C PHE A 66 1.90 -6.53 -9.72
N LEU A 67 1.22 -5.77 -10.59
CA LEU A 67 1.73 -5.42 -11.91
C LEU A 67 3.05 -4.63 -11.81
N LEU A 68 3.16 -3.68 -10.89
CA LEU A 68 4.40 -2.91 -10.69
C LEU A 68 5.56 -3.78 -10.21
N VAL A 69 5.28 -4.78 -9.37
CA VAL A 69 6.27 -5.78 -8.92
C VAL A 69 6.70 -6.68 -10.09
N CYS A 70 5.77 -7.11 -10.94
CA CYS A 70 6.07 -7.84 -12.17
C CYS A 70 6.95 -7.02 -13.12
N ILE A 71 6.58 -5.76 -13.38
CA ILE A 71 7.36 -4.83 -14.21
C ILE A 71 8.78 -4.69 -13.65
N HIS A 72 8.93 -4.47 -12.34
CA HIS A 72 10.26 -4.41 -11.74
C HIS A 72 11.04 -5.72 -11.88
N SER A 73 10.38 -6.87 -11.70
CA SER A 73 11.00 -8.19 -11.82
C SER A 73 11.51 -8.50 -13.22
N ILE A 74 10.82 -8.01 -14.25
CA ILE A 74 11.21 -8.16 -15.67
C ILE A 74 12.34 -7.18 -16.02
N PHE A 75 12.14 -5.89 -15.77
CA PHE A 75 13.04 -4.85 -16.29
C PHE A 75 14.25 -4.57 -15.39
N LYS A 76 14.13 -4.81 -14.08
CA LYS A 76 15.18 -4.63 -13.06
C LYS A 76 15.90 -3.28 -13.14
N LYS A 77 15.13 -2.21 -13.39
CA LYS A 77 15.65 -0.84 -13.52
C LYS A 77 15.60 -0.10 -12.19
N LYS A 78 16.49 0.90 -12.04
CA LYS A 78 16.49 1.81 -10.89
C LYS A 78 15.14 2.54 -10.76
N VAL A 79 14.58 3.02 -11.87
CA VAL A 79 13.29 3.74 -11.85
C VAL A 79 12.15 2.86 -11.32
N THR A 80 12.06 1.60 -11.73
CA THR A 80 11.01 0.68 -11.25
C THR A 80 11.20 0.33 -9.78
N LEU A 81 12.45 0.25 -9.29
CA LEU A 81 12.72 0.08 -7.87
C LEU A 81 12.26 1.28 -7.03
N TYR A 82 12.50 2.50 -7.50
CA TYR A 82 12.05 3.71 -6.84
C TYR A 82 10.52 3.86 -6.86
N ILE A 83 9.86 3.39 -7.92
CA ILE A 83 8.39 3.29 -7.93
C ILE A 83 7.91 2.36 -6.81
N LEU A 84 8.53 1.19 -6.63
CA LEU A 84 8.19 0.28 -5.52
C LEU A 84 8.47 0.91 -4.14
N LEU A 85 9.52 1.73 -4.01
CA LEU A 85 9.77 2.48 -2.78
C LEU A 85 8.62 3.45 -2.47
N VAL A 86 8.15 4.21 -3.46
CA VAL A 86 7.02 5.14 -3.30
C VAL A 86 5.74 4.38 -2.96
N ILE A 87 5.46 3.27 -3.65
CA ILE A 87 4.30 2.41 -3.37
C ILE A 87 4.35 1.86 -1.94
N GLN A 88 5.48 1.31 -1.51
CA GLN A 88 5.63 0.80 -0.13
C GLN A 88 5.50 1.93 0.89
N ALA A 89 5.99 3.13 0.60
CA ALA A 89 5.82 4.30 1.46
C ALA A 89 4.35 4.74 1.54
N MET A 90 3.60 4.71 0.44
CA MET A 90 2.17 5.00 0.45
C MET A 90 1.39 3.97 1.30
N ILE A 91 1.70 2.68 1.15
CA ILE A 91 1.11 1.60 1.96
C ILE A 91 1.47 1.76 3.45
N PHE A 92 2.73 2.11 3.75
CA PHE A 92 3.19 2.41 5.11
C PHE A 92 2.41 3.57 5.74
N MET A 93 2.25 4.67 5.00
CA MET A 93 1.47 5.82 5.47
C MET A 93 -0.01 5.47 5.63
N ASN A 94 -0.58 4.62 4.76
CA ASN A 94 -1.93 4.10 4.94
C ASN A 94 -2.06 3.38 6.30
N GLY A 95 -1.13 2.46 6.60
CA GLY A 95 -1.08 1.76 7.89
C GLY A 95 -1.03 2.72 9.09
N LEU A 96 -0.27 3.82 8.99
CA LEU A 96 -0.23 4.85 10.02
C LEU A 96 -1.56 5.61 10.16
N PHE A 97 -2.29 5.84 9.06
CA PHE A 97 -3.63 6.43 9.11
C PHE A 97 -4.62 5.52 9.86
N HIS A 98 -4.58 4.19 9.65
CA HIS A 98 -5.43 3.26 10.40
C HIS A 98 -5.09 3.25 11.90
N ILE A 99 -3.80 3.24 12.25
CA ILE A 99 -3.35 3.27 13.65
C ILE A 99 -3.76 4.57 14.32
N THR A 100 -3.45 5.71 13.70
CA THR A 100 -3.83 7.04 14.22
C THR A 100 -5.33 7.14 14.35
N GLY A 101 -6.05 6.65 13.34
CA GLY A 101 -7.49 6.58 13.32
C GLY A 101 -8.10 5.80 14.48
N ALA A 102 -7.58 4.62 14.75
CA ALA A 102 -8.03 3.79 15.87
C ALA A 102 -7.76 4.43 17.23
N ILE A 103 -6.60 5.10 17.37
CA ILE A 103 -6.27 5.86 18.60
C ILE A 103 -7.25 7.02 18.79
N LEU A 104 -7.51 7.82 17.76
CA LEU A 104 -8.37 9.00 17.86
C LEU A 104 -9.84 8.66 18.07
N THR A 105 -10.29 7.52 17.55
CA THR A 105 -11.70 7.09 17.64
C THR A 105 -11.95 6.12 18.80
N GLU A 106 -10.89 5.64 19.46
CA GLU A 106 -10.91 4.58 20.47
C GLU A 106 -11.70 3.34 20.01
N ARG A 107 -11.68 3.08 18.70
CA ARG A 107 -12.44 2.02 18.04
C ARG A 107 -11.56 1.28 17.06
N TYR A 108 -12.00 0.07 16.72
CA TYR A 108 -11.38 -0.68 15.66
C TYR A 108 -11.58 0.02 14.31
N VAL A 109 -10.51 0.14 13.54
CA VAL A 109 -10.52 0.65 12.16
C VAL A 109 -10.12 -0.51 11.25
N PRO A 110 -10.93 -0.87 10.23
CA PRO A 110 -10.57 -1.92 9.28
C PRO A 110 -9.20 -1.64 8.67
N GLY A 111 -8.30 -2.63 8.70
CA GLY A 111 -6.90 -2.49 8.27
C GLY A 111 -5.91 -2.31 9.42
N LEU A 112 -6.38 -2.09 10.66
CA LEU A 112 -5.52 -1.89 11.83
C LEU A 112 -4.65 -3.11 12.16
N VAL A 113 -5.22 -4.32 12.14
CA VAL A 113 -4.51 -5.52 12.60
C VAL A 113 -3.34 -5.81 11.66
N THR A 114 -3.60 -5.87 10.37
CA THR A 114 -2.59 -6.05 9.33
C THR A 114 -1.65 -4.85 9.23
N ALA A 115 -2.10 -3.62 9.53
CA ALA A 115 -1.20 -2.48 9.62
C ALA A 115 -0.11 -2.71 10.68
N VAL A 116 -0.50 -3.08 11.89
CA VAL A 116 0.42 -3.30 13.02
C VAL A 116 1.28 -4.54 12.83
N ILE A 117 0.70 -5.65 12.36
CA ILE A 117 1.40 -6.95 12.28
C ILE A 117 2.25 -7.06 11.00
N PHE A 118 1.77 -6.53 9.87
CA PHE A 118 2.42 -6.73 8.57
C PHE A 118 2.99 -5.45 7.98
N ILE A 119 2.15 -4.43 7.78
CA ILE A 119 2.53 -3.27 6.97
C ILE A 119 3.65 -2.47 7.63
N ILE A 120 3.50 -2.08 8.90
CA ILE A 120 4.50 -1.27 9.60
C ILE A 120 5.82 -2.05 9.74
N PRO A 121 5.85 -3.30 10.26
CA PRO A 121 7.10 -4.04 10.40
C PRO A 121 7.81 -4.28 9.06
N PHE A 122 7.08 -4.67 8.02
CA PHE A 122 7.66 -4.95 6.71
C PHE A 122 8.20 -3.68 6.04
N SER A 123 7.50 -2.56 6.14
CA SER A 123 7.95 -1.28 5.59
C SER A 123 9.27 -0.83 6.21
N LEU A 124 9.37 -0.88 7.56
CA LEU A 124 10.59 -0.53 8.27
C LEU A 124 11.75 -1.46 7.91
N PHE A 125 11.48 -2.77 7.80
CA PHE A 125 12.44 -3.75 7.30
C PHE A 125 12.93 -3.40 5.88
N TRP A 126 12.01 -3.14 4.95
CA TRP A 126 12.30 -2.85 3.55
C TRP A 126 13.12 -1.57 3.39
N PHE A 127 12.72 -0.48 4.05
CA PHE A 127 13.46 0.78 4.02
C PHE A 127 14.88 0.63 4.55
N ARG A 128 15.03 -0.03 5.71
CA ARG A 128 16.35 -0.31 6.32
C ARG A 128 17.20 -1.21 5.43
N LYS A 129 16.60 -2.24 4.82
CA LYS A 129 17.29 -3.14 3.90
C LYS A 129 17.80 -2.38 2.67
N GLY A 130 16.99 -1.51 2.08
CA GLY A 130 17.44 -0.71 0.93
C GLY A 130 18.54 0.29 1.27
N ILE A 131 18.50 0.91 2.45
CA ILE A 131 19.59 1.77 2.94
C ILE A 131 20.88 0.96 3.12
N ARG A 132 20.81 -0.22 3.76
CA ARG A 132 21.99 -1.07 4.00
C ARG A 132 22.62 -1.66 2.75
N ASN A 133 21.86 -1.78 1.65
CA ASN A 133 22.35 -2.32 0.37
C ASN A 133 22.59 -1.21 -0.68
N ASP A 134 22.65 0.05 -0.26
CA ASP A 134 22.85 1.22 -1.14
C ASP A 134 21.81 1.34 -2.29
N TRP A 135 20.59 0.86 -2.09
CA TRP A 135 19.51 1.04 -3.08
C TRP A 135 18.99 2.47 -3.06
N TRP A 136 18.93 3.07 -1.86
CA TRP A 136 18.52 4.44 -1.61
C TRP A 136 19.05 4.92 -0.25
N GLU A 137 19.18 6.23 -0.08
CA GLU A 137 19.43 6.88 1.23
C GLU A 137 18.12 7.20 1.98
N LEU A 138 18.24 7.52 3.28
CA LEU A 138 17.11 7.91 4.14
C LEU A 138 16.27 9.06 3.57
N LYS A 139 16.90 10.06 2.92
CA LYS A 139 16.18 11.18 2.29
C LYS A 139 15.15 10.72 1.25
N HIS A 140 15.44 9.64 0.52
CA HIS A 140 14.51 9.09 -0.47
C HIS A 140 13.32 8.40 0.19
N VAL A 141 13.51 7.80 1.37
CA VAL A 141 12.42 7.21 2.16
C VAL A 141 11.51 8.33 2.67
N ILE A 142 12.09 9.39 3.25
CA ILE A 142 11.32 10.55 3.75
C ILE A 142 10.51 11.19 2.61
N VAL A 143 11.16 11.49 1.49
CA VAL A 143 10.48 12.06 0.30
C VAL A 143 9.38 11.12 -0.21
N SER A 144 9.63 9.80 -0.23
CA SER A 144 8.62 8.81 -0.61
C SER A 144 7.44 8.75 0.36
N CYS A 145 7.65 8.93 1.66
CA CYS A 145 6.55 9.02 2.64
C CYS A 145 5.72 10.29 2.43
N ILE A 146 6.36 11.44 2.20
CA ILE A 146 5.67 12.70 1.89
C ILE A 146 4.85 12.55 0.60
N ALA A 147 5.48 12.04 -0.47
CA ALA A 147 4.79 11.73 -1.71
C ALA A 147 3.65 10.73 -1.50
N GLY A 148 3.87 9.72 -0.65
CA GLY A 148 2.86 8.73 -0.26
C GLY A 148 1.63 9.39 0.37
N VAL A 149 1.79 10.27 1.35
CA VAL A 149 0.66 11.02 1.94
C VAL A 149 -0.07 11.86 0.90
N LEU A 150 0.67 12.60 0.06
CA LEU A 150 0.10 13.48 -0.95
C LEU A 150 -0.69 12.70 -2.02
N LEU A 151 -0.23 11.51 -2.39
CA LEU A 151 -0.85 10.67 -3.42
C LEU A 151 -1.92 9.73 -2.89
N LEU A 152 -1.90 9.38 -1.59
CA LEU A 152 -2.79 8.38 -0.99
C LEU A 152 -4.27 8.68 -1.28
N PHE A 153 -4.75 9.86 -0.87
CA PHE A 153 -6.16 10.22 -1.04
C PHE A 153 -6.56 10.38 -2.52
N PRO A 154 -5.81 11.09 -3.38
CA PRO A 154 -6.13 11.16 -4.80
C PRO A 154 -6.21 9.79 -5.47
N VAL A 155 -5.29 8.86 -5.14
CA VAL A 155 -5.28 7.51 -5.70
C VAL A 155 -6.50 6.72 -5.22
N ILE A 156 -6.77 6.70 -3.91
CA ILE A 156 -7.92 5.97 -3.35
C ILE A 156 -9.23 6.51 -3.93
N VAL A 157 -9.43 7.84 -3.92
CA VAL A 157 -10.65 8.47 -4.46
C VAL A 157 -10.79 8.19 -5.95
N GLY A 158 -9.70 8.33 -6.73
CA GLY A 158 -9.73 8.06 -8.17
C GLY A 158 -10.12 6.62 -8.49
N ILE A 159 -9.56 5.65 -7.78
CA ILE A 159 -9.88 4.22 -7.96
C ILE A 159 -11.31 3.91 -7.52
N LEU A 160 -11.80 4.51 -6.43
CA LEU A 160 -13.19 4.33 -5.98
C LEU A 160 -14.19 4.88 -7.00
N LEU A 161 -13.95 6.09 -7.53
CA LEU A 161 -14.79 6.68 -8.57
C LEU A 161 -14.80 5.83 -9.84
N PHE A 162 -13.63 5.37 -10.28
CA PHE A 162 -13.51 4.47 -11.42
C PHE A 162 -14.27 3.15 -11.19
N SER A 163 -14.14 2.56 -9.99
CA SER A 163 -14.85 1.33 -9.64
C SER A 163 -16.36 1.51 -9.62
N LYS A 164 -16.83 2.67 -9.15
CA LYS A 164 -18.25 3.03 -9.19
C LYS A 164 -18.77 3.13 -10.62
N MET A 165 -17.98 3.67 -11.55
CA MET A 165 -18.36 3.74 -12.98
C MET A 165 -18.46 2.37 -13.65
N ILE A 166 -17.76 1.34 -13.16
CA ILE A 166 -17.84 -0.03 -13.71
C ILE A 166 -19.15 -0.73 -13.32
N VAL A 167 -19.69 -0.41 -12.13
CA VAL A 167 -20.86 -1.10 -11.55
C VAL A 167 -22.17 -0.35 -11.80
N SER A 168 -22.10 0.95 -12.07
CA SER A 168 -23.25 1.80 -12.41
C SER A 168 -23.70 1.62 -13.85
#